data_AF-A0A8T7DRT3-F1
#
_entry.id   AF-A0A8T7DRT3-F1
#
_cell.length_a   1.000
_cell.length_b   1.000
_cell.length_c   1.000
_cell.angle_alpha   90.00
_cell.angle_beta   90.00
_cell.angle_gamma   90.00
#
_symmetry.space_group_name_H-M   'P 1'
#
loop_
_entity.id
_entity.type
_entity.pdbx_description
1 polymer ?
#
loop_
_entity_poly.entity_id
_entity_poly.type
_entity_poly.pdbx_seq_one_letter_code
_entity_poly.pdbx_strand_id
1 'polypeptide(L)' 'ANLINDARRGDHNAVIMLGGMAEQMSMAGGDMASVGAILKDMIDGERDVDRLCDKVGPQGESLIVQILAELGKLEVH' A
#
# COMPACT_ATOMS: atom_id res chain seq x y z
N ALA A 1 6.73 -2.22 3.43
CA ALA A 1 6.48 -3.48 2.69
C ALA A 1 6.22 -4.68 3.61
N ASN A 2 7.07 -4.97 4.61
CA ASN A 2 6.84 -6.08 5.55
C ASN A 2 5.42 -6.10 6.14
N LEU A 3 4.94 -4.95 6.62
CA LEU A 3 3.60 -4.83 7.18
C LEU A 3 2.48 -5.23 6.20
N ILE A 4 2.59 -4.85 4.92
CA ILE A 4 1.62 -5.24 3.88
C ILE A 4 1.71 -6.74 3.58
N ASN A 5 2.92 -7.30 3.55
CA ASN A 5 3.13 -8.75 3.38
C ASN A 5 2.59 -9.56 4.56
N ASP A 6 2.80 -9.09 5.79
CA ASP A 6 2.32 -9.73 7.01
C ASP A 6 0.79 -9.68 7.08
N ALA A 7 0.19 -8.54 6.76
CA ALA A 7 -1.27 -8.40 6.65
C ALA A 7 -1.84 -9.33 5.57
N ARG A 8 -1.19 -9.45 4.41
CA ARG A 8 -1.56 -10.41 3.35
C ARG A 8 -1.50 -11.86 3.83
N ARG A 9 -0.56 -12.19 4.71
CA ARG A 9 -0.43 -13.53 5.34
C ARG A 9 -1.40 -13.76 6.49
N GLY A 10 -2.26 -12.78 6.80
CA GLY A 10 -3.30 -12.89 7.84
C GLY A 10 -2.86 -12.42 9.22
N ASP A 11 -1.74 -11.70 9.35
CA ASP A 11 -1.34 -11.10 10.62
C ASP A 11 -2.34 -10.00 11.02
N HIS A 12 -3.08 -10.26 12.09
CA HIS A 12 -4.14 -9.37 12.56
C HIS A 12 -3.60 -8.01 13.07
N ASN A 13 -2.42 -8.00 13.70
CA ASN A 13 -1.81 -6.76 14.16
C ASN A 13 -1.38 -5.90 12.98
N ALA A 14 -0.83 -6.52 11.93
CA ALA A 14 -0.47 -5.83 10.71
C ALA A 14 -1.68 -5.20 10.02
N VAL A 15 -2.81 -5.91 9.97
CA VAL A 15 -4.09 -5.38 9.44
C VAL A 15 -4.55 -4.15 10.22
N ILE A 16 -4.53 -4.20 11.56
CA ILE A 16 -4.93 -3.07 12.41
C ILE A 16 -4.02 -1.86 12.17
N MET A 17 -2.70 -2.06 12.15
CA MET A 17 -1.74 -0.98 11.91
C MET A 17 -1.93 -0.34 10.53
N LEU A 18 -2.13 -1.14 9.49
CA LEU A 18 -2.41 -0.62 8.14
C LEU A 18 -3.73 0.14 8.07
N GLY A 19 -4.76 -0.30 8.81
CA GLY A 19 -6.01 0.44 8.93
C GLY A 19 -5.82 1.84 9.51
N GLY A 20 -5.04 1.94 10.61
CA GLY A 20 -4.71 3.24 11.21
C GLY A 20 -3.86 4.13 10.29
N MET A 21 -2.90 3.55 9.56
CA MET A 21 -2.12 4.28 8.55
C MET A 21 -3.01 4.79 7.42
N ALA A 22 -3.92 3.95 6.90
CA ALA A 22 -4.87 4.34 5.86
C ALA A 22 -5.75 5.52 6.30
N GLU A 23 -6.21 5.52 7.55
CA GLU A 23 -7.00 6.61 8.13
C GLU A 23 -6.19 7.91 8.21
N GLN A 24 -4.94 7.85 8.73
CA GLN A 24 -4.06 9.02 8.79
C GLN A 24 -3.75 9.58 7.40
N MET A 25 -3.52 8.71 6.42
CA MET A 25 -3.26 9.07 5.03
C MET A 25 -4.49 9.69 4.36
N SER A 26 -5.69 9.16 4.63
CA SER A 26 -6.96 9.75 4.20
C SER A 26 -7.13 11.16 4.76
N MET A 27 -6.78 11.40 6.02
CA MET A 27 -6.89 12.73 6.64
C MET A 27 -5.86 13.73 6.09
N ALA A 28 -4.69 13.27 5.66
CA ALA A 28 -3.68 14.12 5.02
C ALA A 28 -4.16 14.68 3.66
N GLY A 29 -5.03 13.96 2.96
CA GLY A 29 -5.57 14.38 1.67
C GLY A 29 -4.57 14.25 0.51
N GLY A 30 -5.02 14.66 -0.69
CA GLY A 30 -4.21 14.63 -1.91
C GLY A 30 -3.64 13.24 -2.20
N ASP A 31 -2.37 13.19 -2.59
CA ASP A 31 -1.67 11.96 -2.96
C ASP A 31 -1.67 10.92 -1.83
N MET A 32 -1.57 11.34 -0.56
CA MET A 32 -1.57 10.41 0.56
C MET A 32 -2.93 9.74 0.73
N ALA A 33 -4.04 10.46 0.53
CA ALA A 33 -5.36 9.85 0.57
C ALA A 33 -5.52 8.77 -0.52
N SER A 34 -4.98 9.02 -1.71
CA SER A 34 -4.95 8.02 -2.79
C SER A 34 -4.11 6.80 -2.41
N VAL A 35 -2.93 6.97 -1.81
CA VAL A 35 -2.11 5.83 -1.36
C VAL A 35 -2.78 5.07 -0.22
N GLY A 36 -3.48 5.74 0.69
CA GLY A 36 -4.25 5.09 1.75
C GLY A 36 -5.36 4.19 1.20
N ALA A 37 -6.04 4.62 0.14
CA ALA A 37 -7.14 3.89 -0.48
C ALA A 37 -6.70 2.56 -1.12
N ILE A 38 -5.50 2.51 -1.71
CA ILE A 38 -4.98 1.33 -2.42
C ILE A 38 -4.25 0.34 -1.49
N LEU A 39 -4.05 0.67 -0.21
CA LEU A 39 -3.41 -0.26 0.75
C LEU A 39 -4.17 -1.60 0.80
N LYS A 40 -5.50 -1.56 0.70
CA LYS A 40 -6.31 -2.78 0.63
C LYS A 40 -5.98 -3.61 -0.60
N ASP A 41 -5.87 -3.00 -1.77
CA ASP A 41 -5.55 -3.69 -3.01
C ASP A 41 -4.15 -4.35 -2.92
N MET A 42 -3.18 -3.66 -2.30
CA MET A 42 -1.85 -4.23 -2.05
C MET A 42 -1.88 -5.43 -1.08
N ILE A 43 -2.72 -5.38 -0.04
CA ILE A 43 -2.94 -6.50 0.88
C ILE A 43 -3.60 -7.68 0.14
N ASP A 44 -4.61 -7.40 -0.68
CA ASP A 44 -5.32 -8.40 -1.48
C ASP A 44 -4.43 -8.99 -2.60
N GLY A 45 -3.31 -8.33 -2.89
CA GLY A 45 -2.23 -8.88 -3.70
C GLY A 45 -2.04 -8.24 -5.07
N GLU A 46 -2.68 -7.09 -5.32
CA GLU A 46 -2.48 -6.31 -6.53
C GLU A 46 -1.04 -5.79 -6.62
N ARG A 47 -0.43 -5.89 -7.80
CA ARG A 47 0.96 -5.50 -8.07
C ARG A 47 1.11 -4.73 -9.39
N ASP A 48 0.05 -4.60 -10.16
CA ASP A 48 0.03 -3.82 -11.39
C ASP A 48 0.16 -2.32 -11.04
N VAL A 49 1.29 -1.75 -11.46
CA VAL A 49 1.62 -0.33 -11.20
C VAL A 49 0.60 0.58 -11.87
N ASP A 50 0.21 0.30 -13.11
CA ASP A 50 -0.70 1.15 -13.87
C ASP A 50 -2.09 1.18 -13.22
N ARG A 51 -2.53 0.04 -12.68
CA ARG A 51 -3.81 -0.05 -11.95
C ARG A 51 -3.74 0.65 -10.60
N LEU A 52 -2.67 0.48 -9.84
CA LEU A 52 -2.52 1.08 -8.51
C LEU A 52 -2.27 2.59 -8.57
N CYS A 53 -1.68 3.09 -9.66
CA CYS A 53 -1.41 4.50 -9.88
C CYS A 53 -2.54 5.24 -10.61
N ASP A 54 -3.65 4.57 -10.99
CA ASP A 54 -4.76 5.24 -11.67
C ASP A 54 -5.30 6.40 -10.81
N LYS A 55 -5.15 7.63 -11.31
CA LYS A 55 -5.57 8.89 -10.66
C LYS A 55 -4.83 9.20 -9.34
N VAL A 56 -3.63 8.66 -9.17
CA VAL A 56 -2.72 9.03 -8.08
C VAL A 56 -1.82 10.18 -8.57
N GLY A 57 -1.55 11.16 -7.72
CA GLY A 57 -0.59 12.21 -8.07
C GLY A 57 0.87 11.75 -7.92
N PRO A 58 1.84 12.52 -8.44
CA PRO A 58 3.21 12.07 -8.62
C PRO A 58 3.92 11.62 -7.33
N GLN A 59 3.58 12.21 -6.18
CA GLN A 59 4.21 11.80 -4.92
C GLN A 59 3.67 10.44 -4.46
N GLY A 60 2.37 10.22 -4.66
CA GLY A 60 1.72 8.95 -4.37
C GLY A 60 2.24 7.84 -5.27
N GLU A 61 2.35 8.09 -6.58
CA GLU A 61 2.90 7.15 -7.55
C GLU A 61 4.33 6.71 -7.17
N SER A 62 5.19 7.67 -6.83
CA SER A 62 6.56 7.38 -6.40
C SER A 62 6.59 6.47 -5.16
N LEU A 63 5.72 6.73 -4.19
CA LEU A 63 5.61 5.90 -2.99
C LEU A 63 5.11 4.49 -3.31
N ILE A 64 4.11 4.36 -4.19
CA ILE A 64 3.55 3.07 -4.64
C ILE A 64 4.64 2.23 -5.28
N VAL A 65 5.39 2.80 -6.23
CA VAL A 65 6.47 2.10 -6.92
C VAL A 65 7.53 1.61 -5.93
N GLN A 66 7.89 2.44 -4.93
CA GLN A 66 8.82 2.03 -3.87
C GLN A 66 8.26 0.88 -3.02
N ILE A 67 6.98 0.95 -2.62
CA ILE A 67 6.34 -0.13 -1.85
C ILE A 67 6.34 -1.44 -2.64
N LEU A 68 5.97 -1.41 -3.93
CA LEU A 68 5.94 -2.58 -4.79
C LEU A 68 7.34 -3.18 -5.01
N ALA A 69 8.35 -2.35 -5.20
CA ALA A 69 9.73 -2.80 -5.31
C ALA A 69 10.19 -3.54 -4.03
N GLU A 70 9.83 -3.02 -2.85
CA GLU A 70 10.12 -3.70 -1.58
C GLU A 70 9.29 -4.98 -1.38
N LEU A 71 8.03 -5.01 -1.81
CA LEU A 71 7.20 -6.23 -1.76
C LEU A 71 7.77 -7.32 -2.67
N GLY A 72 8.23 -6.97 -3.87
CA GLY A 72 8.85 -7.92 -4.79
C GLY A 72 10.09 -8.60 -4.20
N LYS A 73 10.87 -7.90 -3.35
CA LYS A 73 12.02 -8.51 -2.64
C LYS A 73 11.58 -9.57 -1.63
N LEU A 74 10.41 -9.39 -1.00
CA LEU A 74 9.88 -10.29 0.03
C LEU A 74 9.19 -11.52 -0.57
N GLU A 75 8.68 -11.42 -1.80
CA GLU A 75 7.98 -12.52 -2.49
C GLU A 75 8.96 -13.51 -3.17
N VAL A 76 10.23 -13.13 -3.35
CA VAL A 76 11.29 -13.98 -3.93
C VAL A 76 11.93 -14.91 -2.90
N HIS A 77 11.47 -14.88 -1.64
CA HIS A 77 11.98 -15.69 -0.52
C HIS A 77 10.87 -16.47 0.18
#